data_AF-K6D434-F1
#
_entry.id   AF-K6D434-F1
#
_cell.length_a   1.000
_cell.length_b   1.000
_cell.length_c   1.000
_cell.angle_alpha   90.00
_cell.angle_beta   90.00
_cell.angle_gamma   90.00
#
_symmetry.space_group_name_H-M   'P 1'
#
loop_
_entity.id
_entity.type
_entity.pdbx_description
1 polymer ?
#
loop_
_entity_poly.entity_id
_entity_poly.type
_entity_poly.pdbx_seq_one_letter_code
_entity_poly.pdbx_strand_id
1 'polypeptide(L)'
;MKNLRWIIFIGMFILIAGGFGVLLTSQASDGGLTTASPTAYIEGTTINASFKIGGRITELLVEEGEVVKKGQVIARLESKELENKVAQAEAAVQLAEGKITEASSAKKAATVKEAQGNQAVTVTEQSIESQIQQAEAAVKAAEANVQALDAKINSAKELYEISTTNYDRMKELQKAGAVAQIQVDEAKAKMEQAKAEYFASQEQKKSAAAQIDQAQATLKNAIANRGKVDVSKKDVELANASIGQAEGAIASAQGGKSQAQAALDEAKTYLSYTELVAPADGVIVTKSTQIGELVNTGFPIFTIETNDTRYAQFYFDESEIVNLKTGDPVIVELVASHQKLAGKIKTISPAGDFAIKKATQSIGETDIRSFALKVELPDLPAEIPTGMTVKWVGDGELK
;
A
#
# COMPACT_ATOMS: atom_id res chain seq x y z
N MET A 1 -67.48 8.91 -112.81
CA MET A 1 -66.84 8.50 -111.53
C MET A 1 -65.36 8.93 -111.48
N LYS A 2 -65.06 10.24 -111.39
CA LYS A 2 -63.67 10.74 -111.35
C LYS A 2 -63.35 11.64 -110.13
N ASN A 3 -64.34 11.94 -109.28
CA ASN A 3 -64.20 12.97 -108.24
C ASN A 3 -64.20 12.41 -106.80
N LEU A 4 -64.31 11.08 -106.62
CA LEU A 4 -64.38 10.46 -105.30
C LEU A 4 -62.98 10.10 -104.73
N ARG A 5 -61.96 9.98 -105.58
CA ARG A 5 -60.59 9.62 -105.16
C ARG A 5 -59.85 10.77 -104.48
N TRP A 6 -60.15 12.02 -104.81
CA TRP A 6 -59.42 13.18 -104.26
C TRP A 6 -59.86 13.55 -102.83
N ILE A 7 -61.13 13.28 -102.49
CA ILE A 7 -61.69 13.52 -101.15
C ILE A 7 -61.08 12.56 -100.11
N ILE A 8 -60.75 11.33 -100.51
CA ILE A 8 -60.15 10.33 -99.62
C ILE A 8 -58.69 10.69 -99.28
N PHE A 9 -57.93 11.24 -100.23
CA PHE A 9 -56.54 11.66 -99.98
C PHE A 9 -56.44 12.92 -99.10
N ILE A 10 -57.39 13.86 -99.22
CA ILE A 10 -57.42 15.07 -98.36
C ILE A 10 -57.84 14.71 -96.93
N GLY A 11 -58.80 13.79 -96.75
CA GLY A 11 -59.20 13.31 -95.42
C GLY A 11 -58.08 12.56 -94.68
N MET A 12 -57.26 11.78 -95.40
CA MET A 12 -56.15 11.03 -94.81
C MET A 12 -54.96 11.93 -94.42
N PHE A 13 -54.72 13.02 -95.16
CA PHE A 13 -53.66 13.98 -94.83
C PHE A 13 -54.00 14.82 -93.58
N ILE A 14 -55.28 15.16 -93.37
CA ILE A 14 -55.74 15.86 -92.16
C ILE A 14 -55.68 14.95 -90.92
N LEU A 15 -55.89 13.64 -91.05
CA LEU A 15 -55.75 12.69 -89.94
C LEU A 15 -54.29 12.43 -89.54
N ILE A 16 -53.36 12.43 -90.50
CA ILE A 16 -51.93 12.23 -90.21
C ILE A 16 -51.29 13.52 -89.67
N ALA A 17 -51.67 14.70 -90.18
CA ALA A 17 -51.18 15.98 -89.65
C ALA A 17 -51.81 16.36 -88.30
N GLY A 18 -53.09 16.02 -88.07
CA GLY A 18 -53.78 16.23 -86.79
C GLY A 18 -53.32 15.27 -85.69
N GLY A 19 -52.99 14.02 -86.04
CA GLY A 19 -52.42 13.04 -85.10
C GLY A 19 -50.98 13.37 -84.69
N PHE A 20 -50.19 13.98 -85.58
CA PHE A 20 -48.78 14.32 -85.30
C PHE A 20 -48.62 15.62 -84.49
N GLY A 21 -49.58 16.55 -84.59
CA GLY A 21 -49.59 17.79 -83.79
C GLY A 21 -50.00 17.59 -82.33
N VAL A 22 -50.85 16.60 -82.03
CA VAL A 22 -51.32 16.30 -80.66
C VAL A 22 -50.35 15.37 -79.91
N LEU A 23 -49.41 14.72 -80.61
CA LEU A 23 -48.36 13.88 -80.00
C LEU A 23 -47.04 14.63 -79.71
N LEU A 24 -46.90 15.88 -80.16
CA LEU A 24 -45.72 16.73 -79.91
C LEU A 24 -45.99 17.94 -78.99
N THR A 25 -47.22 18.06 -78.48
CA THR A 25 -47.56 18.97 -77.37
C THR A 25 -48.32 18.22 -76.29
N SER A 26 -47.79 17.07 -75.89
CA SER A 26 -47.99 16.51 -74.55
C SER A 26 -46.73 16.84 -73.77
N GLN A 27 -46.75 18.06 -73.23
CA GLN A 27 -46.03 18.50 -72.03
C GLN A 27 -45.38 17.33 -71.29
N ALA A 28 -44.05 17.26 -71.37
CA ALA A 28 -43.24 17.75 -70.26
C ALA A 28 -43.80 17.16 -68.97
N SER A 29 -43.41 15.90 -68.73
CA SER A 29 -43.34 15.37 -67.39
C SER A 29 -42.78 16.45 -66.48
N ASP A 30 -43.60 16.96 -65.56
CA ASP A 30 -43.12 17.48 -64.29
C ASP A 30 -42.34 16.33 -63.65
N GLY A 31 -41.08 16.18 -64.07
CA GLY A 31 -40.02 15.71 -63.21
C GLY A 31 -39.84 16.81 -62.18
N GLY A 32 -40.84 16.96 -61.29
CA GLY A 32 -40.58 17.51 -59.99
C GLY A 32 -39.37 16.76 -59.51
N LEU A 33 -38.29 17.49 -59.21
CA LEU A 33 -37.30 16.97 -58.30
C LEU A 33 -38.11 16.52 -57.08
N THR A 34 -38.40 15.22 -57.01
CA THR A 34 -38.70 14.61 -55.73
C THR A 34 -37.47 14.92 -54.92
N THR A 35 -37.54 15.96 -54.08
CA THR A 35 -36.54 16.26 -53.08
C THR A 35 -36.34 14.94 -52.35
N ALA A 36 -35.27 14.24 -52.71
CA ALA A 36 -35.01 12.91 -52.22
C ALA A 36 -34.69 13.12 -50.74
N SER A 37 -35.68 12.93 -49.89
CA SER A 37 -35.51 13.27 -48.48
C SER A 37 -34.41 12.36 -47.93
N PRO A 38 -33.38 12.94 -47.30
CA PRO A 38 -32.20 12.18 -46.94
C PRO A 38 -32.57 11.04 -45.99
N THR A 39 -31.96 9.90 -46.22
CA THR A 39 -32.11 8.70 -45.39
C THR A 39 -30.85 8.48 -44.59
N ALA A 40 -31.01 8.01 -43.36
CA ALA A 40 -29.92 7.66 -42.46
C ALA A 40 -30.24 6.34 -41.76
N TYR A 41 -29.23 5.74 -41.14
CA TYR A 41 -29.41 4.60 -40.25
C TYR A 41 -29.39 5.10 -38.81
N ILE A 42 -30.18 4.45 -37.95
CA ILE A 42 -30.10 4.66 -36.50
C ILE A 42 -28.83 3.99 -35.99
N GLU A 43 -27.98 4.76 -35.33
CA GLU A 43 -26.73 4.33 -34.72
C GLU A 43 -26.77 4.55 -33.21
N GLY A 44 -26.10 3.67 -32.47
CA GLY A 44 -25.84 3.80 -31.05
C GLY A 44 -24.37 4.12 -30.79
N THR A 45 -24.07 4.56 -29.57
CA THR A 45 -22.67 4.71 -29.13
C THR A 45 -22.13 3.33 -28.79
N THR A 46 -21.08 2.88 -29.49
CA THR A 46 -20.49 1.56 -29.25
C THR A 46 -19.13 1.63 -28.56
N ILE A 47 -18.85 0.71 -27.65
CA ILE A 47 -17.57 0.53 -26.97
C ILE A 47 -17.08 -0.90 -27.18
N ASN A 48 -15.81 -1.04 -27.56
CA ASN A 48 -15.19 -2.35 -27.73
C ASN A 48 -14.61 -2.86 -26.41
N ALA A 49 -15.06 -4.03 -25.97
CA ALA A 49 -14.47 -4.75 -24.86
C ALA A 49 -13.38 -5.69 -25.38
N SER A 50 -12.15 -5.50 -24.90
CA SER A 50 -10.97 -6.28 -25.28
C SER A 50 -10.15 -6.65 -24.06
N PHE A 51 -9.41 -7.77 -24.15
CA PHE A 51 -8.48 -8.17 -23.10
C PHE A 51 -7.22 -7.32 -23.12
N LYS A 52 -6.68 -7.06 -21.92
CA LYS A 52 -5.40 -6.36 -21.73
C LYS A 52 -4.18 -7.26 -21.99
N ILE A 53 -4.39 -8.57 -22.02
CA ILE A 53 -3.37 -9.60 -22.30
C ILE A 53 -3.86 -10.50 -23.43
N GLY A 54 -2.92 -11.08 -24.18
CA GLY A 54 -3.25 -12.14 -25.14
C GLY A 54 -3.42 -13.49 -24.44
N GLY A 55 -4.23 -14.37 -25.01
CA GLY A 55 -4.49 -15.69 -24.45
C GLY A 55 -5.55 -16.45 -25.22
N ARG A 56 -5.75 -17.72 -24.86
CA ARG A 56 -6.82 -18.55 -25.44
C ARG A 56 -8.12 -18.32 -24.69
N ILE A 57 -9.22 -18.11 -25.40
CA ILE A 57 -10.55 -17.97 -24.80
C ILE A 57 -11.02 -19.34 -24.29
N THR A 58 -11.37 -19.42 -23.01
CA THR A 58 -11.94 -20.63 -22.39
C THR A 58 -13.45 -20.55 -22.28
N GLU A 59 -13.98 -19.38 -21.95
CA GLU A 59 -15.41 -19.16 -21.74
C GLU A 59 -15.86 -17.84 -22.37
N LEU A 60 -16.98 -17.88 -23.09
CA LEU A 60 -17.76 -16.71 -23.48
C LEU A 60 -19.08 -16.80 -22.71
N LEU A 61 -19.33 -15.85 -21.81
CA LEU A 61 -20.42 -15.92 -20.84
C LEU A 61 -21.69 -15.18 -21.28
N VAL A 62 -21.61 -14.46 -22.41
CA VAL A 62 -22.71 -13.69 -22.98
C VAL A 62 -22.79 -13.92 -24.49
N GLU A 63 -23.99 -13.78 -25.02
CA GLU A 63 -24.29 -13.90 -26.45
C GLU A 63 -24.72 -12.57 -27.07
N GLU A 64 -24.75 -12.51 -28.40
CA GLU A 64 -25.24 -11.33 -29.13
C GLU A 64 -26.73 -11.07 -28.79
N GLY A 65 -27.06 -9.80 -28.55
CA GLY A 65 -28.38 -9.36 -28.10
C GLY A 65 -28.62 -9.39 -26.59
N GLU A 66 -27.67 -9.89 -25.79
CA GLU A 66 -27.80 -9.91 -24.33
C GLU A 66 -27.46 -8.56 -23.69
N VAL A 67 -28.20 -8.21 -22.62
CA VAL A 67 -27.97 -6.99 -21.84
C VAL A 67 -26.90 -7.26 -20.78
N VAL A 68 -25.88 -6.41 -20.74
CA VAL A 68 -24.78 -6.50 -19.78
C VAL A 68 -24.69 -5.26 -18.91
N LYS A 69 -24.22 -5.45 -17.68
CA LYS A 69 -23.95 -4.36 -16.73
C LYS A 69 -22.46 -4.08 -16.61
N LYS A 70 -22.10 -2.82 -16.34
CA LYS A 70 -20.73 -2.41 -16.06
C LYS A 70 -20.12 -3.26 -14.94
N GLY A 71 -18.97 -3.85 -15.22
CA GLY A 71 -18.25 -4.73 -14.29
C GLY A 71 -18.68 -6.20 -14.32
N GLN A 72 -19.72 -6.57 -15.08
CA GLN A 72 -20.10 -7.98 -15.29
C GLN A 72 -19.01 -8.69 -16.10
N VAL A 73 -18.61 -9.89 -15.67
CA VAL A 73 -17.68 -10.74 -16.42
C VAL A 73 -18.41 -11.32 -17.63
N ILE A 74 -17.86 -11.09 -18.83
CA ILE A 74 -18.46 -11.45 -20.11
C ILE A 74 -17.62 -12.48 -20.89
N ALA A 75 -16.33 -12.61 -20.59
CA ALA A 75 -15.49 -13.68 -21.13
C ALA A 75 -14.31 -13.98 -20.19
N ARG A 76 -13.71 -15.16 -20.37
CA ARG A 76 -12.49 -15.59 -19.67
C ARG A 76 -11.44 -16.15 -20.62
N LEU A 77 -10.20 -15.89 -20.29
CA LEU A 77 -9.01 -16.52 -20.88
C LEU A 77 -8.54 -17.69 -20.02
N GLU A 78 -7.70 -18.53 -20.61
CA GLU A 78 -6.94 -19.55 -19.89
C GLU A 78 -6.04 -18.90 -18.83
N SER A 79 -6.29 -19.24 -17.56
CA SER A 79 -5.66 -18.62 -16.38
C SER A 79 -4.60 -19.48 -15.73
N LYS A 80 -4.42 -20.74 -16.15
CA LYS A 80 -3.70 -21.74 -15.36
C LYS A 80 -2.25 -21.36 -15.02
N GLU A 81 -1.53 -20.76 -15.98
CA GLU A 81 -0.17 -20.28 -15.75
C GLU A 81 -0.14 -19.14 -14.72
N LEU A 82 -1.09 -18.22 -14.80
CA LEU A 82 -1.17 -17.06 -13.91
C LEU A 82 -1.63 -17.46 -12.50
N GLU A 83 -2.55 -18.41 -12.36
CA GLU A 83 -2.91 -19.02 -11.08
C GLU A 83 -1.70 -19.66 -10.40
N ASN A 84 -0.89 -20.41 -11.16
CA ASN A 84 0.32 -21.01 -10.64
C ASN A 84 1.34 -19.94 -10.20
N LYS A 85 1.45 -18.82 -10.93
CA LYS A 85 2.28 -17.67 -10.52
C LYS A 85 1.76 -17.00 -9.25
N VAL A 86 0.44 -16.84 -9.10
CA VAL A 86 -0.17 -16.34 -7.86
C VAL A 86 0.17 -17.28 -6.70
N ALA A 87 -0.04 -18.59 -6.85
CA ALA A 87 0.29 -19.57 -5.82
C ALA A 87 1.79 -19.54 -5.44
N GLN A 88 2.68 -19.36 -6.42
CA GLN A 88 4.11 -19.20 -6.18
C GLN A 88 4.42 -17.92 -5.39
N ALA A 89 3.79 -16.80 -5.74
CA ALA A 89 3.99 -15.54 -5.03
C ALA A 89 3.40 -15.57 -3.61
N GLU A 90 2.27 -16.24 -3.40
CA GLU A 90 1.69 -16.46 -2.06
C GLU A 90 2.64 -17.30 -1.18
N ALA A 91 3.24 -18.35 -1.74
CA ALA A 91 4.25 -19.14 -1.03
C ALA A 91 5.48 -18.29 -0.67
N ALA A 92 5.89 -17.35 -1.53
CA ALA A 92 6.97 -16.43 -1.23
C ALA A 92 6.63 -15.45 -0.08
N VAL A 93 5.39 -14.96 -0.01
CA VAL A 93 4.89 -14.15 1.12
C VAL A 93 4.93 -14.97 2.42
N GLN A 94 4.44 -16.20 2.40
CA GLN A 94 4.46 -17.09 3.57
C GLN A 94 5.89 -17.37 4.06
N LEU A 95 6.84 -17.59 3.13
CA LEU A 95 8.25 -17.74 3.46
C LEU A 95 8.82 -16.49 4.13
N ALA A 96 8.47 -15.29 3.63
CA ALA A 96 8.90 -14.04 4.21
C ALA A 96 8.31 -13.81 5.62
N GLU A 97 7.04 -14.17 5.83
CA GLU A 97 6.42 -14.16 7.16
C GLU A 97 7.08 -15.13 8.13
N GLY A 98 7.46 -16.32 7.65
CA GLY A 98 8.26 -17.28 8.42
C GLY A 98 9.57 -16.66 8.93
N LYS A 99 10.29 -15.92 8.08
CA LYS A 99 11.52 -15.21 8.46
C LYS A 99 11.28 -14.11 9.50
N ILE A 100 10.15 -13.40 9.44
CA ILE A 100 9.78 -12.41 10.47
C ILE A 100 9.54 -13.12 11.82
N THR A 101 8.83 -14.25 11.80
CA THR A 101 8.58 -15.07 13.00
C THR A 101 9.89 -15.61 13.60
N GLU A 102 10.81 -16.08 12.77
CA GLU A 102 12.14 -16.52 13.21
C GLU A 102 12.92 -15.37 13.86
N ALA A 103 13.01 -14.21 13.20
CA ALA A 103 13.74 -13.05 13.71
C ALA A 103 13.12 -12.47 14.99
N SER A 104 11.79 -12.43 15.09
CA SER A 104 11.08 -12.00 16.31
C SER A 104 11.26 -12.98 17.47
N SER A 105 11.34 -14.28 17.19
CA SER A 105 11.68 -15.29 18.19
C SER A 105 13.11 -15.12 18.70
N ALA A 106 14.06 -14.83 17.80
CA ALA A 106 15.43 -14.49 18.18
C ALA A 106 15.50 -13.23 19.04
N LYS A 107 14.75 -12.17 18.69
CA LYS A 107 14.63 -10.96 19.53
C LYS A 107 14.11 -11.30 20.92
N LYS A 108 13.03 -12.08 21.01
CA LYS A 108 12.43 -12.49 22.29
C LYS A 108 13.43 -13.27 23.16
N ALA A 109 14.19 -14.19 22.56
CA ALA A 109 15.24 -14.92 23.28
C ALA A 109 16.34 -13.98 23.79
N ALA A 110 16.76 -12.99 22.99
CA ALA A 110 17.73 -11.98 23.39
C ALA A 110 17.21 -11.08 24.53
N THR A 111 15.94 -10.66 24.48
CA THR A 111 15.31 -9.89 25.57
C THR A 111 15.22 -10.68 26.86
N VAL A 112 14.94 -11.99 26.80
CA VAL A 112 14.98 -12.84 28.01
C VAL A 112 16.40 -12.91 28.58
N LYS A 113 17.42 -13.03 27.73
CA LYS A 113 18.82 -13.05 28.16
C LYS A 113 19.26 -11.70 28.77
N GLU A 114 18.77 -10.58 28.23
CA GLU A 114 18.98 -9.24 28.78
C GLU A 114 18.34 -9.09 30.17
N ALA A 115 17.08 -9.53 30.32
CA ALA A 115 16.41 -9.54 31.62
C ALA A 115 17.13 -10.43 32.66
N GLN A 116 17.60 -11.61 32.25
CA GLN A 116 18.42 -12.49 33.10
C GLN A 116 19.75 -11.83 33.49
N GLY A 117 20.40 -11.13 32.55
CA GLY A 117 21.61 -10.36 32.81
C GLY A 117 21.37 -9.24 33.82
N ASN A 118 20.30 -8.46 33.65
CA ASN A 118 19.92 -7.39 34.57
C ASN A 118 19.65 -7.93 35.97
N GLN A 119 18.93 -9.05 36.07
CA GLN A 119 18.70 -9.71 37.36
C GLN A 119 20.01 -10.18 38.00
N ALA A 120 20.94 -10.74 37.21
CA ALA A 120 22.26 -11.15 37.69
C ALA A 120 23.09 -9.96 38.19
N VAL A 121 23.02 -8.80 37.53
CA VAL A 121 23.64 -7.54 37.99
C VAL A 121 23.09 -7.16 39.36
N THR A 122 21.76 -7.11 39.52
CA THR A 122 21.13 -6.74 40.79
C THR A 122 21.49 -7.70 41.92
N VAL A 123 21.43 -9.01 41.69
CA VAL A 123 21.79 -10.03 42.69
C VAL A 123 23.27 -9.94 43.07
N THR A 124 24.15 -9.73 42.09
CA THR A 124 25.60 -9.59 42.31
C THR A 124 25.90 -8.31 43.10
N GLU A 125 25.26 -7.20 42.76
CA GLU A 125 25.39 -5.92 43.46
C GLU A 125 24.93 -6.04 44.92
N GLN A 126 23.75 -6.60 45.16
CA GLN A 126 23.24 -6.84 46.52
C GLN A 126 24.15 -7.75 47.35
N SER A 127 24.69 -8.82 46.76
CA SER A 127 25.59 -9.73 47.44
C SER A 127 26.92 -9.06 47.82
N ILE A 128 27.49 -8.25 46.92
CA ILE A 128 28.73 -7.52 47.17
C ILE A 128 28.53 -6.44 48.23
N GLU A 129 27.41 -5.70 48.15
CA GLU A 129 27.06 -4.69 49.14
C GLU A 129 26.95 -5.31 50.54
N SER A 130 26.29 -6.47 50.66
CA SER A 130 26.21 -7.21 51.93
C SER A 130 27.59 -7.65 52.44
N GLN A 131 28.49 -8.09 51.54
CA GLN A 131 29.86 -8.48 51.92
C GLN A 131 30.67 -7.28 52.41
N ILE A 132 30.53 -6.12 51.76
CA ILE A 132 31.18 -4.87 52.17
C ILE A 132 30.67 -4.47 53.56
N GLN A 133 29.36 -4.44 53.77
CA GLN A 133 28.77 -4.09 55.06
C GLN A 133 29.24 -5.03 56.20
N GLN A 134 29.35 -6.33 55.94
CA GLN A 134 29.89 -7.29 56.92
C GLN A 134 31.37 -7.02 57.22
N ALA A 135 32.18 -6.72 56.21
CA ALA A 135 33.59 -6.42 56.39
C ALA A 135 33.81 -5.07 57.11
N GLU A 136 33.01 -4.05 56.81
CA GLU A 136 33.01 -2.76 57.52
C GLU A 136 32.63 -2.93 58.99
N ALA A 137 31.60 -3.75 59.28
CA ALA A 137 31.22 -4.07 60.65
C ALA A 137 32.35 -4.79 61.41
N ALA A 138 33.10 -5.66 60.74
CA ALA A 138 34.26 -6.34 61.34
C ALA A 138 35.42 -5.38 61.63
N VAL A 139 35.73 -4.45 60.73
CA VAL A 139 36.72 -3.39 60.97
C VAL A 139 36.30 -2.55 62.17
N LYS A 140 35.05 -2.08 62.20
CA LYS A 140 34.52 -1.28 63.31
C LYS A 140 34.57 -2.03 64.65
N ALA A 141 34.31 -3.33 64.66
CA ALA A 141 34.42 -4.17 65.86
C ALA A 141 35.88 -4.32 66.33
N ALA A 142 36.82 -4.49 65.40
CA ALA A 142 38.25 -4.57 65.71
C ALA A 142 38.79 -3.23 66.25
N GLU A 143 38.35 -2.11 65.67
CA GLU A 143 38.66 -0.76 66.16
C GLU A 143 38.13 -0.54 67.59
N ALA A 144 36.89 -0.93 67.86
CA ALA A 144 36.30 -0.85 69.20
C ALA A 144 37.09 -1.71 70.23
N ASN A 145 37.62 -2.86 69.82
CA ASN A 145 38.46 -3.70 70.68
C ASN A 145 39.80 -3.02 71.02
N VAL A 146 40.45 -2.38 70.03
CA VAL A 146 41.67 -1.59 70.28
C VAL A 146 41.37 -0.41 71.22
N GLN A 147 40.23 0.26 71.04
CA GLN A 147 39.82 1.37 71.90
C GLN A 147 39.60 0.91 73.36
N ALA A 148 39.03 -0.28 73.57
CA ALA A 148 38.89 -0.87 74.90
C ALA A 148 40.26 -1.23 75.51
N LEU A 149 41.20 -1.75 74.71
CA LEU A 149 42.56 -2.03 75.15
C LEU A 149 43.35 -0.75 75.45
N ASP A 150 43.11 0.34 74.73
CA ASP A 150 43.72 1.64 75.03
C ASP A 150 43.29 2.16 76.40
N ALA A 151 42.01 2.02 76.77
CA ALA A 151 41.55 2.34 78.12
C ALA A 151 42.24 1.47 79.19
N LYS A 152 42.43 0.18 78.93
CA LYS A 152 43.14 -0.75 79.83
C LYS A 152 44.62 -0.40 79.98
N ILE A 153 45.30 -0.08 78.87
CA ILE A 153 46.71 0.35 78.87
C ILE A 153 46.88 1.63 79.67
N ASN A 154 45.99 2.60 79.50
CA ASN A 154 46.06 3.86 80.26
C ASN A 154 45.95 3.60 81.78
N SER A 155 45.00 2.75 82.20
CA SER A 155 44.88 2.35 83.61
C SER A 155 46.12 1.60 84.13
N ALA A 156 46.68 0.67 83.34
CA ALA A 156 47.90 -0.05 83.70
C ALA A 156 49.14 0.87 83.76
N LYS A 157 49.22 1.87 82.86
CA LYS A 157 50.27 2.88 82.84
C LYS A 157 50.24 3.75 84.09
N GLU A 158 49.06 4.24 84.47
CA GLU A 158 48.88 5.01 85.71
C GLU A 158 49.33 4.21 86.94
N LEU A 159 48.95 2.93 87.03
CA LEU A 159 49.35 2.06 88.13
C LEU A 159 50.88 1.84 88.18
N TYR A 160 51.52 1.69 87.01
CA TYR A 160 52.96 1.58 86.91
C TYR A 160 53.67 2.88 87.33
N GLU A 161 53.18 4.05 86.92
CA GLU A 161 53.73 5.36 87.31
C GLU A 161 53.61 5.60 88.83
N ILE A 162 52.45 5.29 89.43
CA ILE A 162 52.23 5.36 90.87
C ILE A 162 53.20 4.43 91.61
N SER A 163 53.33 3.19 91.15
CA SER A 163 54.20 2.19 91.78
C SER A 163 55.68 2.53 91.66
N THR A 164 56.10 3.10 90.53
CA THR A 164 57.47 3.61 90.29
C THR A 164 57.79 4.74 91.25
N THR A 165 56.89 5.73 91.35
CA THR A 165 57.05 6.87 92.26
C THR A 165 57.13 6.42 93.73
N ASN A 166 56.33 5.42 94.12
CA ASN A 166 56.35 4.88 95.48
C ASN A 166 57.66 4.15 95.79
N TYR A 167 58.15 3.33 94.85
CA TYR A 167 59.45 2.65 94.99
C TYR A 167 60.60 3.66 95.12
N ASP A 168 60.63 4.70 94.27
CA ASP A 168 61.65 5.75 94.35
C ASP A 168 61.61 6.48 95.71
N ARG A 169 60.41 6.80 96.20
CA ARG A 169 60.23 7.41 97.53
C ARG A 169 60.73 6.49 98.65
N MET A 170 60.39 5.21 98.61
CA MET A 170 60.84 4.23 99.62
C MET A 170 62.36 4.04 99.59
N LYS A 171 62.98 4.07 98.41
CA LYS A 171 64.44 4.00 98.24
C LYS A 171 65.15 5.22 98.85
N GLU A 172 64.60 6.43 98.67
CA GLU A 172 65.14 7.63 99.31
C GLU A 172 64.95 7.61 100.83
N LEU A 173 63.77 7.20 101.32
CA LEU A 173 63.51 7.03 102.75
C LEU A 173 64.42 5.96 103.40
N GLN A 174 64.80 4.93 102.64
CA GLN A 174 65.74 3.91 103.09
C GLN A 174 67.15 4.49 103.29
N LYS A 175 67.63 5.32 102.36
CA LYS A 175 68.91 6.03 102.51
C LYS A 175 68.92 6.93 103.74
N ALA A 176 67.77 7.49 104.09
CA ALA A 176 67.58 8.28 105.30
C ALA A 176 67.38 7.43 106.58
N GLY A 177 67.38 6.09 106.50
CA GLY A 177 67.21 5.17 107.63
C GLY A 177 65.78 5.02 108.15
N ALA A 178 64.78 5.57 107.45
CA ALA A 178 63.39 5.66 107.91
C ALA A 178 62.52 4.44 107.60
N VAL A 179 62.97 3.52 106.74
CA VAL A 179 62.23 2.30 106.34
C VAL A 179 63.16 1.08 106.25
N ALA A 180 62.60 -0.12 106.49
CA ALA A 180 63.32 -1.39 106.44
C ALA A 180 63.48 -1.92 105.00
N GLN A 181 64.57 -2.66 104.73
CA GLN A 181 64.87 -3.26 103.40
C GLN A 181 63.68 -4.05 102.82
N ILE A 182 62.98 -4.82 103.66
CA ILE A 182 61.81 -5.61 103.24
C ILE A 182 60.68 -4.77 102.62
N GLN A 183 60.52 -3.51 103.08
CA GLN A 183 59.50 -2.60 102.54
C GLN A 183 59.88 -2.06 101.15
N VAL A 184 61.18 -1.88 100.91
CA VAL A 184 61.71 -1.49 99.59
C VAL A 184 61.59 -2.65 98.61
N ASP A 185 61.88 -3.87 99.04
CA ASP A 185 61.75 -5.08 98.22
C ASP A 185 60.27 -5.36 97.87
N GLU A 186 59.33 -5.12 98.78
CA GLU A 186 57.89 -5.21 98.53
C GLU A 186 57.42 -4.14 97.52
N ALA A 187 57.87 -2.89 97.66
CA ALA A 187 57.57 -1.82 96.71
C ALA A 187 58.15 -2.12 95.32
N LYS A 188 59.35 -2.70 95.25
CA LYS A 188 59.98 -3.16 94.02
C LYS A 188 59.18 -4.28 93.36
N ALA A 189 58.70 -5.27 94.13
CA ALA A 189 57.87 -6.35 93.61
C ALA A 189 56.55 -5.82 93.02
N LYS A 190 55.90 -4.85 93.69
CA LYS A 190 54.68 -4.19 93.17
C LYS A 190 54.94 -3.40 91.88
N MET A 191 56.07 -2.70 91.79
CA MET A 191 56.48 -1.99 90.57
C MET A 191 56.72 -2.95 89.39
N GLU A 192 57.48 -4.03 89.60
CA GLU A 192 57.73 -5.03 88.56
C GLU A 192 56.45 -5.74 88.12
N GLN A 193 55.51 -6.00 89.05
CA GLN A 193 54.18 -6.51 88.70
C GLN A 193 53.39 -5.54 87.81
N ALA A 194 53.33 -4.25 88.17
CA ALA A 194 52.65 -3.24 87.37
C ALA A 194 53.31 -3.04 85.99
N LYS A 195 54.65 -3.12 85.93
CA LYS A 195 55.42 -3.07 84.68
C LYS A 195 55.08 -4.26 83.77
N ALA A 196 54.99 -5.46 84.32
CA ALA A 196 54.61 -6.66 83.59
C ALA A 196 53.18 -6.55 83.02
N GLU A 197 52.23 -6.03 83.81
CA GLU A 197 50.83 -5.82 83.36
C GLU A 197 50.74 -4.77 82.24
N TYR A 198 51.50 -3.66 82.33
CA TYR A 198 51.57 -2.66 81.28
C TYR A 198 52.16 -3.23 79.98
N PHE A 199 53.27 -3.97 80.05
CA PHE A 199 53.86 -4.65 78.90
C PHE A 199 52.91 -5.68 78.29
N ALA A 200 52.25 -6.50 79.12
CA ALA A 200 51.27 -7.48 78.65
C ALA A 200 50.09 -6.81 77.93
N SER A 201 49.60 -5.67 78.45
CA SER A 201 48.53 -4.90 77.81
C SER A 201 48.97 -4.25 76.50
N GLN A 202 50.23 -3.81 76.40
CA GLN A 202 50.84 -3.32 75.15
C GLN A 202 50.93 -4.41 74.08
N GLU A 203 51.39 -5.62 74.43
CA GLU A 203 51.42 -6.74 73.50
C GLU A 203 50.01 -7.17 73.07
N GLN A 204 49.02 -7.10 73.98
CA GLN A 204 47.60 -7.30 73.64
C GLN A 204 47.12 -6.29 72.59
N LYS A 205 47.46 -5.00 72.73
CA LYS A 205 47.12 -3.98 71.71
C LYS A 205 47.82 -4.25 70.38
N LYS A 206 49.10 -4.65 70.38
CA LYS A 206 49.82 -4.99 69.16
C LYS A 206 49.17 -6.15 68.41
N SER A 207 48.73 -7.18 69.13
CA SER A 207 47.94 -8.27 68.56
C SER A 207 46.59 -7.80 68.01
N ALA A 208 45.91 -6.88 68.69
CA ALA A 208 44.64 -6.32 68.23
C ALA A 208 44.80 -5.39 67.01
N ALA A 209 45.91 -4.66 66.91
CA ALA A 209 46.24 -3.87 65.71
C ALA A 209 46.39 -4.77 64.47
N ALA A 210 47.05 -5.93 64.62
CA ALA A 210 47.11 -6.92 63.54
C ALA A 210 45.72 -7.47 63.14
N GLN A 211 44.75 -7.51 64.06
CA GLN A 211 43.36 -7.88 63.74
C GLN A 211 42.66 -6.79 62.90
N ILE A 212 42.96 -5.51 63.14
CA ILE A 212 42.46 -4.42 62.29
C ILE A 212 43.03 -4.55 60.88
N ASP A 213 44.34 -4.75 60.74
CA ASP A 213 44.97 -4.92 59.42
C ASP A 213 44.35 -6.09 58.64
N GLN A 214 44.06 -7.21 59.33
CA GLN A 214 43.38 -8.36 58.75
C GLN A 214 41.94 -8.05 58.33
N ALA A 215 41.18 -7.30 59.15
CA ALA A 215 39.82 -6.88 58.82
C ALA A 215 39.81 -5.91 57.63
N GLN A 216 40.75 -4.95 57.58
CA GLN A 216 40.92 -4.01 56.48
C GLN A 216 41.32 -4.71 55.17
N ALA A 217 42.20 -5.72 55.23
CA ALA A 217 42.52 -6.54 54.06
C ALA A 217 41.28 -7.29 53.53
N THR A 218 40.43 -7.78 54.43
CA THR A 218 39.16 -8.43 54.07
C THR A 218 38.20 -7.45 53.40
N LEU A 219 38.06 -6.23 53.94
CA LEU A 219 37.27 -5.15 53.34
C LEU A 219 37.79 -4.77 51.95
N LYS A 220 39.11 -4.63 51.78
CA LYS A 220 39.72 -4.35 50.47
C LYS A 220 39.40 -5.42 49.44
N ASN A 221 39.43 -6.69 49.83
CA ASN A 221 39.04 -7.81 48.95
C ASN A 221 37.55 -7.77 48.58
N ALA A 222 36.67 -7.43 49.54
CA ALA A 222 35.24 -7.26 49.28
C ALA A 222 34.97 -6.10 48.29
N ILE A 223 35.66 -4.97 48.43
CA ILE A 223 35.56 -3.85 47.49
C ILE A 223 36.10 -4.23 46.11
N ALA A 224 37.23 -4.95 46.04
CA ALA A 224 37.79 -5.42 44.77
C ALA A 224 36.81 -6.35 44.00
N ASN A 225 35.97 -7.10 44.72
CA ASN A 225 34.93 -7.93 44.11
C ASN A 225 33.86 -7.12 43.35
N ARG A 226 33.76 -5.79 43.54
CA ARG A 226 32.87 -4.92 42.73
C ARG A 226 33.12 -5.03 41.23
N GLY A 227 34.33 -5.38 40.79
CA GLY A 227 34.62 -5.62 39.37
C GLY A 227 33.77 -6.74 38.74
N LYS A 228 33.19 -7.65 39.55
CA LYS A 228 32.25 -8.67 39.06
C LYS A 228 30.92 -8.07 38.56
N VAL A 229 30.53 -6.91 39.08
CA VAL A 229 29.35 -6.16 38.60
C VAL A 229 29.60 -5.66 37.18
N ASP A 230 30.82 -5.18 36.89
CA ASP A 230 31.17 -4.68 35.56
C ASP A 230 31.18 -5.80 34.51
N VAL A 231 31.60 -7.01 34.89
CA VAL A 231 31.48 -8.19 34.03
C VAL A 231 30.01 -8.50 33.73
N SER A 232 29.15 -8.50 34.75
CA SER A 232 27.71 -8.76 34.59
C SER A 232 27.03 -7.69 33.71
N LYS A 233 27.47 -6.42 33.82
CA LYS A 233 27.00 -5.33 32.95
C LYS A 233 27.42 -5.52 31.49
N LYS A 234 28.61 -6.06 31.23
CA LYS A 234 29.04 -6.42 29.86
C LYS A 234 28.19 -7.53 29.26
N ASP A 235 27.74 -8.51 30.06
CA ASP A 235 26.83 -9.54 29.58
C ASP A 235 25.48 -8.96 29.13
N VAL A 236 24.97 -7.95 29.85
CA VAL A 236 23.78 -7.18 29.47
C VAL A 236 24.02 -6.39 28.18
N GLU A 237 25.17 -5.74 28.02
CA GLU A 237 25.54 -5.03 26.80
C GLU A 237 25.57 -5.95 25.58
N LEU A 238 26.15 -7.15 25.72
CA LEU A 238 26.15 -8.17 24.67
C LEU A 238 24.74 -8.66 24.31
N ALA A 239 23.87 -8.81 25.31
CA ALA A 239 22.47 -9.14 25.09
C ALA A 239 21.74 -8.02 24.33
N ASN A 240 21.96 -6.76 24.69
CA ASN A 240 21.43 -5.59 23.99
C ASN A 240 21.93 -5.50 22.53
N ALA A 241 23.20 -5.77 22.28
CA ALA A 241 23.73 -5.86 20.91
C ALA A 241 23.03 -6.95 20.11
N SER A 242 22.73 -8.10 20.73
CA SER A 242 21.98 -9.20 20.11
C SER A 242 20.52 -8.80 19.81
N ILE A 243 19.89 -7.98 20.67
CA ILE A 243 18.56 -7.40 20.41
C ILE A 243 18.63 -6.49 19.17
N GLY A 244 19.62 -5.59 19.10
CA GLY A 244 19.80 -4.70 17.94
C GLY A 244 20.03 -5.47 16.64
N GLN A 245 20.80 -6.55 16.67
CA GLN A 245 20.97 -7.44 15.52
C GLN A 245 19.65 -8.09 15.09
N ALA A 246 18.85 -8.57 16.05
CA ALA A 246 17.55 -9.18 15.77
C ALA A 246 16.54 -8.15 15.22
N GLU A 247 16.58 -6.90 15.69
CA GLU A 247 15.78 -5.81 15.14
C GLU A 247 16.15 -5.50 13.69
N GLY A 248 17.45 -5.45 13.38
CA GLY A 248 17.91 -5.33 12.00
C GLY A 248 17.44 -6.48 11.11
N ALA A 249 17.47 -7.71 11.62
CA ALA A 249 16.94 -8.88 10.91
C ALA A 249 15.42 -8.80 10.67
N ILE A 250 14.64 -8.32 11.65
CA ILE A 250 13.20 -8.09 11.50
C ILE A 250 12.94 -7.04 10.41
N ALA A 251 13.66 -5.91 10.44
CA ALA A 251 13.50 -4.85 9.43
C ALA A 251 13.83 -5.36 8.02
N SER A 252 14.90 -6.16 7.87
CA SER A 252 15.25 -6.80 6.59
C SER A 252 14.17 -7.78 6.15
N ALA A 253 13.64 -8.61 7.05
CA ALA A 253 12.57 -9.56 6.75
C ALA A 253 11.26 -8.87 6.38
N GLN A 254 10.92 -7.74 7.01
CA GLN A 254 9.79 -6.90 6.64
C GLN A 254 9.94 -6.31 5.23
N GLY A 255 11.15 -5.86 4.87
CA GLY A 255 11.48 -5.46 3.50
C GLY A 255 11.23 -6.60 2.50
N GLY A 256 11.70 -7.81 2.83
CA GLY A 256 11.45 -9.01 2.04
C GLY A 256 9.95 -9.36 1.91
N LYS A 257 9.16 -9.22 2.98
CA LYS A 257 7.70 -9.41 2.92
C LYS A 257 7.04 -8.38 2.01
N SER A 258 7.41 -7.11 2.13
CA SER A 258 6.86 -6.05 1.27
C SER A 258 7.13 -6.32 -0.21
N GLN A 259 8.35 -6.76 -0.54
CA GLN A 259 8.71 -7.16 -1.89
C GLN A 259 7.89 -8.37 -2.38
N ALA A 260 7.75 -9.41 -1.56
CA ALA A 260 6.95 -10.59 -1.90
C ALA A 260 5.47 -10.24 -2.07
N GLN A 261 4.94 -9.33 -1.25
CA GLN A 261 3.56 -8.85 -1.37
C GLN A 261 3.34 -8.08 -2.67
N ALA A 262 4.27 -7.20 -3.05
CA ALA A 262 4.19 -6.49 -4.32
C ALA A 262 4.20 -7.46 -5.52
N ALA A 263 5.03 -8.51 -5.48
CA ALA A 263 5.03 -9.54 -6.52
C ALA A 263 3.72 -10.35 -6.55
N LEU A 264 3.11 -10.60 -5.40
CA LEU A 264 1.79 -11.23 -5.30
C LEU A 264 0.69 -10.35 -5.89
N ASP A 265 0.70 -9.06 -5.58
CA ASP A 265 -0.28 -8.10 -6.07
C ASP A 265 -0.14 -7.93 -7.59
N GLU A 266 1.08 -7.93 -8.12
CA GLU A 266 1.36 -7.96 -9.55
C GLU A 266 0.80 -9.24 -10.20
N ALA A 267 1.09 -10.42 -9.65
CA ALA A 267 0.58 -11.68 -10.17
C ALA A 267 -0.97 -11.73 -10.16
N LYS A 268 -1.60 -11.24 -9.09
CA LYS A 268 -3.07 -11.12 -8.99
C LYS A 268 -3.63 -10.14 -10.00
N THR A 269 -2.93 -9.04 -10.27
CA THR A 269 -3.32 -8.06 -11.28
C THR A 269 -3.31 -8.69 -12.68
N TYR A 270 -2.27 -9.44 -13.03
CA TYR A 270 -2.24 -10.16 -14.30
C TYR A 270 -3.34 -11.23 -14.38
N LEU A 271 -3.58 -11.96 -13.29
CA LEU A 271 -4.70 -12.91 -13.23
C LEU A 271 -6.04 -12.20 -13.46
N SER A 272 -6.25 -11.01 -12.92
CA SER A 272 -7.48 -10.24 -13.15
C SER A 272 -7.68 -9.84 -14.63
N TYR A 273 -6.60 -9.73 -15.40
CA TYR A 273 -6.67 -9.46 -16.84
C TYR A 273 -7.14 -10.67 -17.66
N THR A 274 -7.24 -11.87 -17.05
CA THR A 274 -7.85 -13.05 -17.69
C THR A 274 -9.36 -12.99 -17.73
N GLU A 275 -9.98 -12.09 -16.94
CA GLU A 275 -11.42 -11.88 -16.96
C GLU A 275 -11.74 -10.59 -17.72
N LEU A 276 -12.56 -10.70 -18.77
CA LEU A 276 -13.07 -9.54 -19.48
C LEU A 276 -14.35 -9.10 -18.80
N VAL A 277 -14.36 -7.86 -18.34
CA VAL A 277 -15.55 -7.22 -17.76
C VAL A 277 -16.13 -6.19 -18.73
N ALA A 278 -17.45 -6.01 -18.68
CA ALA A 278 -18.11 -4.98 -19.47
C ALA A 278 -17.72 -3.56 -18.97
N PRO A 279 -17.20 -2.67 -19.83
CA PRO A 279 -16.78 -1.31 -19.45
C PRO A 279 -17.95 -0.35 -19.14
N ALA A 280 -19.15 -0.64 -19.66
CA ALA A 280 -20.36 0.15 -19.49
C ALA A 280 -21.61 -0.75 -19.52
N ASP A 281 -22.75 -0.20 -19.09
CA ASP A 281 -24.06 -0.84 -19.26
C ASP A 281 -24.48 -0.75 -20.73
N GLY A 282 -25.03 -1.84 -21.30
CA GLY A 282 -25.41 -1.86 -22.71
C GLY A 282 -25.83 -3.22 -23.23
N VAL A 283 -25.93 -3.34 -24.55
CA VAL A 283 -26.31 -4.59 -25.25
C VAL A 283 -25.15 -5.06 -26.12
N ILE A 284 -24.88 -6.37 -26.13
CA ILE A 284 -23.86 -6.96 -27.00
C ILE A 284 -24.35 -6.91 -28.46
N VAL A 285 -23.68 -6.14 -29.31
CA VAL A 285 -24.03 -6.01 -30.74
C VAL A 285 -23.33 -7.07 -31.57
N THR A 286 -22.03 -7.28 -31.34
CA THR A 286 -21.24 -8.24 -32.09
C THR A 286 -20.29 -9.01 -31.18
N LYS A 287 -20.14 -10.29 -31.48
CA LYS A 287 -19.18 -11.21 -30.90
C LYS A 287 -18.14 -11.56 -31.96
N SER A 288 -16.93 -11.03 -31.82
CA SER A 288 -15.88 -11.10 -32.84
C SER A 288 -14.92 -12.28 -32.67
N THR A 289 -15.22 -13.23 -31.77
CA THR A 289 -14.34 -14.37 -31.45
C THR A 289 -15.13 -15.64 -31.10
N GLN A 290 -14.44 -16.77 -31.10
CA GLN A 290 -14.99 -18.07 -30.67
C GLN A 290 -14.20 -18.69 -29.51
N ILE A 291 -14.87 -19.55 -28.74
CA ILE A 291 -14.22 -20.34 -27.67
C ILE A 291 -13.09 -21.18 -28.28
N GLY A 292 -11.94 -21.19 -27.62
CA GLY A 292 -10.74 -21.91 -28.05
C GLY A 292 -9.85 -21.11 -29.01
N GLU A 293 -10.28 -19.94 -29.49
CA GLU A 293 -9.49 -19.04 -30.32
C GLU A 293 -8.39 -18.34 -29.50
N LEU A 294 -7.26 -18.05 -30.14
CA LEU A 294 -6.15 -17.31 -29.56
C LEU A 294 -6.29 -15.83 -29.94
N VAL A 295 -6.42 -14.96 -28.94
CA VAL A 295 -6.55 -13.52 -29.15
C VAL A 295 -5.31 -12.77 -28.68
N ASN A 296 -5.01 -11.69 -29.38
CA ASN A 296 -3.95 -10.75 -29.01
C ASN A 296 -4.51 -9.60 -28.16
N THR A 297 -3.64 -8.94 -27.40
CA THR A 297 -4.00 -7.75 -26.61
C THR A 297 -4.67 -6.69 -27.47
N GLY A 298 -5.80 -6.14 -26.99
CA GLY A 298 -6.54 -5.07 -27.67
C GLY A 298 -7.41 -5.54 -28.83
N PHE A 299 -7.44 -6.84 -29.15
CA PHE A 299 -8.39 -7.38 -30.12
C PHE A 299 -9.82 -7.26 -29.56
N PRO A 300 -10.76 -6.64 -30.29
CA PRO A 300 -12.15 -6.48 -29.82
C PRO A 300 -12.83 -7.84 -29.74
N ILE A 301 -13.27 -8.24 -28.55
CA ILE A 301 -13.97 -9.51 -28.31
C ILE A 301 -15.47 -9.30 -28.48
N PHE A 302 -15.98 -8.25 -27.82
CA PHE A 302 -17.37 -7.83 -27.89
C PHE A 302 -17.46 -6.34 -28.23
N THR A 303 -18.43 -5.99 -29.06
CA THR A 303 -18.86 -4.60 -29.25
C THR A 303 -20.15 -4.39 -28.46
N ILE A 304 -20.13 -3.43 -27.55
CA ILE A 304 -21.26 -3.13 -26.66
C ILE A 304 -21.85 -1.79 -27.08
N GLU A 305 -23.12 -1.76 -27.45
CA GLU A 305 -23.86 -0.52 -27.61
C GLU A 305 -24.34 -0.04 -26.25
N THR A 306 -23.93 1.17 -25.86
CA THR A 306 -24.34 1.77 -24.58
C THR A 306 -25.80 2.22 -24.65
N ASN A 307 -26.45 2.28 -23.49
CA ASN A 307 -27.83 2.78 -23.37
C ASN A 307 -27.96 4.32 -23.55
N ASP A 308 -27.00 4.96 -24.23
CA ASP A 308 -27.00 6.39 -24.50
C ASP A 308 -28.06 6.74 -25.56
N THR A 309 -28.36 8.03 -25.70
CA THR A 309 -29.29 8.52 -26.72
C THR A 309 -28.81 8.13 -28.12
N ARG A 310 -29.61 7.29 -28.80
CA ARG A 310 -29.36 6.88 -30.19
C ARG A 310 -29.50 8.05 -31.14
N TYR A 311 -28.77 8.01 -32.24
CA TYR A 311 -28.72 9.10 -33.21
C TYR A 311 -28.82 8.56 -34.63
N ALA A 312 -29.16 9.43 -35.58
CA ALA A 312 -29.12 9.14 -37.00
C ALA A 312 -28.25 10.18 -37.70
N GLN A 313 -27.34 9.72 -38.56
CA GLN A 313 -26.43 10.60 -39.30
C GLN A 313 -26.95 10.80 -40.73
N PHE A 314 -27.52 11.97 -40.97
CA PHE A 314 -28.01 12.37 -42.29
C PHE A 314 -26.93 13.13 -43.05
N TYR A 315 -26.94 13.03 -44.38
CA TYR A 315 -26.07 13.80 -45.25
C TYR A 315 -26.93 14.78 -46.04
N PHE A 316 -26.59 16.07 -45.95
CA PHE A 316 -27.27 17.16 -46.64
C PHE A 316 -26.31 17.88 -47.57
N ASP A 317 -26.84 18.40 -48.67
CA ASP A 317 -26.07 19.23 -49.59
C ASP A 317 -25.82 20.63 -48.98
N GLU A 318 -24.71 21.25 -49.37
CA GLU A 318 -24.28 22.57 -48.86
C GLU A 318 -25.38 23.64 -48.93
N SER A 319 -26.24 23.61 -49.95
CA SER A 319 -27.36 24.55 -50.09
C SER A 319 -28.50 24.32 -49.09
N GLU A 320 -28.67 23.10 -48.61
CA GLU A 320 -29.78 22.71 -47.71
C GLU A 320 -29.41 22.90 -46.24
N ILE A 321 -28.11 22.74 -45.90
CA ILE A 321 -27.65 22.83 -44.51
C ILE A 321 -27.58 24.27 -43.97
N VAL A 322 -27.51 25.29 -44.84
CA VAL A 322 -27.40 26.71 -44.45
C VAL A 322 -28.53 27.16 -43.53
N ASN A 323 -29.71 26.55 -43.64
CA ASN A 323 -30.89 26.93 -42.87
C ASN A 323 -31.08 26.09 -41.60
N LEU A 324 -30.25 25.07 -41.36
CA LEU A 324 -30.34 24.17 -40.21
C LEU A 324 -29.31 24.57 -39.14
N LYS A 325 -29.76 24.64 -37.88
CA LYS A 325 -28.90 24.96 -36.72
C LYS A 325 -28.89 23.83 -35.71
N THR A 326 -27.79 23.73 -34.99
CA THR A 326 -27.70 22.85 -33.81
C THR A 326 -28.81 23.20 -32.82
N GLY A 327 -29.57 22.20 -32.40
CA GLY A 327 -30.70 22.31 -31.48
C GLY A 327 -32.08 22.34 -32.15
N ASP A 328 -32.16 22.50 -33.48
CA ASP A 328 -33.45 22.57 -34.16
C ASP A 328 -34.22 21.24 -34.03
N PRO A 329 -35.55 21.30 -33.80
CA PRO A 329 -36.40 20.11 -33.78
C PRO A 329 -36.64 19.62 -35.20
N VAL A 330 -36.55 18.31 -35.39
CA VAL A 330 -36.69 17.66 -36.70
C VAL A 330 -37.60 16.45 -36.59
N ILE A 331 -38.30 16.14 -37.68
CA ILE A 331 -39.17 14.97 -37.75
C ILE A 331 -38.52 13.95 -38.68
N VAL A 332 -38.23 12.79 -38.12
CA VAL A 332 -37.76 11.62 -38.88
C VAL A 332 -38.85 10.56 -38.90
N GLU A 333 -38.95 9.81 -39.99
CA GLU A 333 -39.90 8.70 -40.13
C GLU A 333 -39.13 7.40 -40.28
N LEU A 334 -39.50 6.39 -39.48
CA LEU A 334 -39.03 5.03 -39.66
C LEU A 334 -39.59 4.46 -40.96
N VAL A 335 -38.71 4.07 -41.88
CA VAL A 335 -39.12 3.55 -43.19
C VAL A 335 -39.92 2.24 -43.05
N ALA A 336 -39.58 1.42 -42.05
CA ALA A 336 -40.20 0.11 -41.84
C ALA A 336 -41.61 0.19 -41.23
N SER A 337 -41.87 1.14 -40.33
CA SER A 337 -43.13 1.25 -39.58
C SER A 337 -43.97 2.48 -39.96
N HIS A 338 -43.45 3.38 -40.79
CA HIS A 338 -44.02 4.70 -41.10
C HIS A 338 -44.31 5.56 -39.86
N GLN A 339 -43.72 5.22 -38.71
CA GLN A 339 -43.87 5.97 -37.47
C GLN A 339 -42.97 7.20 -37.51
N LYS A 340 -43.55 8.36 -37.20
CA LYS A 340 -42.81 9.61 -37.06
C LYS A 340 -42.24 9.73 -35.64
N LEU A 341 -40.98 10.16 -35.57
CA LEU A 341 -40.21 10.35 -34.35
C LEU A 341 -39.68 11.78 -34.28
N ALA A 342 -39.70 12.35 -33.09
CA ALA A 342 -39.07 13.64 -32.83
C ALA A 342 -37.56 13.42 -32.68
N GLY A 343 -36.79 14.20 -33.42
CA GLY A 343 -35.35 14.28 -33.29
C GLY A 343 -34.89 15.71 -33.00
N LYS A 344 -33.65 15.84 -32.54
CA LYS A 344 -32.98 17.14 -32.37
C LYS A 344 -31.61 17.13 -33.00
N ILE A 345 -31.26 18.20 -33.71
CA ILE A 345 -29.93 18.33 -34.33
C ILE A 345 -28.88 18.49 -33.23
N LYS A 346 -28.06 17.46 -32.98
CA LYS A 346 -27.01 17.50 -31.94
C LYS A 346 -25.74 18.15 -32.45
N THR A 347 -25.33 17.82 -33.66
CA THR A 347 -24.05 18.29 -34.22
C THR A 347 -24.12 18.32 -35.74
N ILE A 348 -23.65 19.44 -36.29
CA ILE A 348 -23.37 19.58 -37.72
C ILE A 348 -21.87 19.43 -37.90
N SER A 349 -21.44 18.49 -38.75
CA SER A 349 -20.01 18.28 -39.02
C SER A 349 -19.42 19.53 -39.66
N PRO A 350 -18.34 20.11 -39.11
CA PRO A 350 -17.72 21.32 -39.66
C PRO A 350 -16.95 21.06 -40.96
N ALA A 351 -16.71 19.79 -41.31
CA ALA A 351 -16.05 19.38 -42.55
C ALA A 351 -17.03 18.60 -43.43
N GLY A 352 -17.11 18.97 -44.71
CA GLY A 352 -17.87 18.23 -45.73
C GLY A 352 -17.15 16.94 -46.10
N ASP A 353 -17.89 15.83 -46.11
CA ASP A 353 -17.34 14.46 -46.10
C ASP A 353 -17.28 13.85 -47.52
N PHE A 354 -18.28 14.13 -48.36
CA PHE A 354 -18.37 13.59 -49.72
C PHE A 354 -18.62 14.67 -50.77
N ALA A 355 -17.92 14.60 -51.91
CA ALA A 355 -18.20 15.37 -53.12
C ALA A 355 -18.44 14.40 -54.29
N ILE A 356 -19.64 14.42 -54.88
CA ILE A 356 -19.95 13.62 -56.06
C ILE A 356 -19.82 14.53 -57.29
N LYS A 357 -18.79 14.31 -58.12
CA LYS A 357 -18.71 14.95 -59.44
C LYS A 357 -19.82 14.39 -60.34
N LYS A 358 -20.83 15.20 -60.67
CA LYS A 358 -21.79 14.86 -61.73
C LYS A 358 -21.13 15.02 -63.11
N ALA A 359 -21.24 14.00 -63.96
CA ALA A 359 -20.58 13.93 -65.28
C ALA A 359 -21.21 14.81 -66.38
N THR A 360 -22.25 15.58 -66.08
CA THR A 360 -22.91 16.49 -67.05
C THR A 360 -22.76 17.93 -66.56
N GLN A 361 -21.57 18.50 -66.74
CA GLN A 361 -21.36 19.93 -66.48
C GLN A 361 -21.90 20.76 -67.65
N SER A 362 -23.06 21.37 -67.46
CA SER A 362 -23.43 22.59 -68.16
C SER A 362 -22.89 23.78 -67.37
N ILE A 363 -22.31 24.74 -68.08
CA ILE A 363 -21.47 25.84 -67.57
C ILE A 363 -22.12 26.58 -66.38
N GLY A 364 -21.50 26.51 -65.19
CA GLY A 364 -21.81 27.36 -64.04
C GLY A 364 -22.00 26.67 -62.68
N GLU A 365 -22.09 25.34 -62.60
CA GLU A 365 -22.35 24.64 -61.33
C GLU A 365 -21.06 24.19 -60.61
N THR A 366 -20.95 24.52 -59.33
CA THR A 366 -19.89 24.08 -58.40
C THR A 366 -20.15 22.65 -57.91
N ASP A 367 -19.09 21.89 -57.61
CA ASP A 367 -19.20 20.55 -57.01
C ASP A 367 -20.03 20.61 -55.71
N ILE A 368 -21.08 19.78 -55.62
CA ILE A 368 -21.93 19.72 -54.43
C ILE A 368 -21.16 18.99 -53.32
N ARG A 369 -20.94 19.69 -52.20
CA ARG A 369 -20.36 19.10 -50.99
C ARG A 369 -21.48 18.67 -50.06
N SER A 370 -21.43 17.44 -49.58
CA SER A 370 -22.38 16.94 -48.59
C SER A 370 -21.77 17.05 -47.18
N PHE A 371 -22.57 17.53 -46.24
CA PHE A 371 -22.22 17.68 -44.83
C PHE A 371 -23.02 16.68 -44.00
N ALA A 372 -22.34 16.03 -43.06
CA ALA A 372 -22.97 15.11 -42.13
C ALA A 372 -23.60 15.87 -40.96
N LEU A 373 -24.83 15.50 -40.62
CA LEU A 373 -25.62 16.07 -39.53
C LEU A 373 -26.14 14.95 -38.64
N LYS A 374 -25.79 15.00 -37.34
CA LYS A 374 -26.23 14.03 -36.33
C LYS A 374 -27.51 14.52 -35.66
N VAL A 375 -28.57 13.72 -35.79
CA VAL A 375 -29.85 13.93 -35.13
C VAL A 375 -29.98 12.95 -33.98
N GLU A 376 -30.14 13.43 -32.75
CA GLU A 376 -30.49 12.58 -31.61
C GLU A 376 -31.98 12.22 -31.62
N LEU A 377 -32.29 10.99 -31.26
CA LEU A 377 -33.64 10.44 -31.22
C LEU A 377 -34.00 10.04 -29.76
N PRO A 378 -34.37 11.02 -28.91
CA PRO A 378 -34.62 10.78 -27.49
C PRO A 378 -35.85 9.90 -27.23
N ASP A 379 -36.87 10.00 -28.07
CA ASP A 379 -38.15 9.29 -27.90
C ASP A 379 -38.20 7.96 -28.67
N LEU A 380 -37.04 7.43 -29.10
CA LEU A 380 -36.97 6.18 -29.84
C LEU A 380 -37.24 4.99 -28.91
N PRO A 381 -38.30 4.19 -29.12
CA PRO A 381 -38.59 2.99 -28.32
C PRO A 381 -37.42 2.02 -28.28
N ALA A 382 -37.13 1.43 -27.11
CA ALA A 382 -36.03 0.48 -26.93
C ALA A 382 -36.13 -0.78 -27.82
N GLU A 383 -37.35 -1.12 -28.26
CA GLU A 383 -37.64 -2.27 -29.12
C GLU A 383 -37.14 -2.11 -30.57
N ILE A 384 -36.91 -0.87 -31.02
CA ILE A 384 -36.40 -0.59 -32.36
C ILE A 384 -34.88 -0.79 -32.36
N PRO A 385 -34.31 -1.77 -33.06
CA PRO A 385 -32.86 -1.98 -33.08
C PRO A 385 -32.14 -0.87 -33.87
N THR A 386 -30.86 -0.70 -33.57
CA THR A 386 -29.95 0.07 -34.41
C THR A 386 -29.75 -0.60 -35.78
N GLY A 387 -29.39 0.19 -36.78
CA GLY A 387 -29.33 -0.22 -38.19
C GLY A 387 -30.64 -0.04 -38.97
N MET A 388 -31.75 0.31 -38.32
CA MET A 388 -33.00 0.64 -39.02
C MET A 388 -32.87 1.96 -39.80
N THR A 389 -33.48 2.01 -40.98
CA THR A 389 -33.48 3.21 -41.83
C THR A 389 -34.54 4.21 -41.40
N VAL A 390 -34.11 5.45 -41.20
CA VAL A 390 -34.97 6.62 -41.00
C VAL A 390 -34.86 7.57 -42.17
N LYS A 391 -35.98 8.18 -42.53
CA LYS A 391 -36.10 9.19 -43.58
C LYS A 391 -36.40 10.55 -42.95
N TRP A 392 -35.75 11.59 -43.41
CA TRP A 392 -36.10 12.96 -43.03
C TRP A 392 -37.46 13.34 -43.62
N VAL A 393 -38.39 13.84 -42.81
CA VAL A 393 -39.74 14.23 -43.29
C VAL A 393 -39.95 15.74 -43.27
N GLY A 394 -39.28 16.46 -42.37
CA GLY A 394 -39.31 17.91 -42.35
C GLY A 394 -38.83 18.51 -41.02
N ASP A 395 -38.79 19.83 -41.01
CA ASP A 395 -38.29 20.63 -39.89
C ASP A 395 -39.47 21.05 -39.00
N GLY A 396 -39.33 20.93 -37.67
CA GLY A 396 -40.37 21.29 -36.70
C GLY A 396 -40.63 20.26 -35.61
N GLU A 397 -41.56 20.58 -34.70
CA GLU A 397 -41.99 19.69 -33.61
C GLU A 397 -43.15 18.78 -34.06
N LEU A 398 -43.15 17.53 -33.59
CA LEU A 398 -44.34 16.68 -33.67
C LEU A 398 -45.46 17.30 -32.84
N LYS A 399 -46.61 17.57 -33.47
CA LYS A 399 -47.83 18.03 -32.79
C LYS A 399 -48.63 16.89 -32.18
#